data_AF-A0AAU9LL21-F1
#
_entry.id   AF-A0AAU9LL21-F1
#
_cell.length_a   1.000
_cell.length_b   1.000
_cell.length_c   1.000
_cell.angle_alpha   90.00
_cell.angle_beta   90.00
_cell.angle_gamma   90.00
#
_symmetry.space_group_name_H-M   'P 1'
#
loop_
_entity.id
_entity.type
_entity.pdbx_description
1 polymer ?
#
loop_
_entity_poly.entity_id
_entity_poly.type
_entity_poly.pdbx_seq_one_letter_code
_entity_poly.pdbx_strand_id
1 'polypeptide(L)'
;MVWSFTNFLEIKAKNNFEGLKIASSFTKKAKDVIDPRTNKTMVNVMWPPTKQAKRIPLPKRLPEGTLDKIQFWVYDEATTTVVIKLKKNQFRIVDPKDLLKFGERDIRPLLNFQIIAENELFEAATKAFTRMVATIIDKKLWEALLTKQMCIS
;
A
#
# COMPACT_ATOMS: atom_id res chain seq x y z
N MET A 1 -29.15 -21.39 -3.60
CA MET A 1 -28.83 -21.47 -5.04
C MET A 1 -27.49 -20.76 -5.23
N VAL A 2 -26.41 -21.50 -5.46
CA VAL A 2 -25.05 -20.93 -5.54
C VAL A 2 -24.89 -20.28 -6.90
N TRP A 3 -24.89 -18.95 -6.93
CA TRP A 3 -24.59 -18.20 -8.14
C TRP A 3 -23.09 -18.32 -8.39
N SER A 4 -22.70 -19.15 -9.37
CA SER A 4 -21.30 -19.33 -9.71
C SER A 4 -20.80 -18.15 -10.55
N PHE A 5 -19.57 -17.73 -10.31
CA PHE A 5 -18.91 -16.71 -11.11
C PHE A 5 -18.84 -17.10 -12.60
N THR A 6 -18.80 -18.40 -12.90
CA THR A 6 -18.87 -18.94 -14.25
C THR A 6 -20.19 -18.62 -14.95
N ASN A 7 -21.33 -18.78 -14.27
CA ASN A 7 -22.64 -18.45 -14.85
C ASN A 7 -22.76 -16.95 -15.13
N PHE A 8 -22.19 -16.10 -14.28
CA PHE A 8 -22.13 -14.66 -14.53
C PHE A 8 -21.33 -14.33 -15.80
N LEU A 9 -20.16 -14.93 -15.99
CA LEU A 9 -19.33 -14.70 -17.17
C LEU A 9 -20.01 -15.17 -18.45
N GLU A 10 -20.66 -16.33 -18.44
CA GLU A 10 -21.40 -16.83 -19.60
C GLU A 10 -22.56 -15.93 -19.99
N ILE A 11 -23.35 -15.45 -19.02
CA ILE A 11 -24.46 -14.53 -19.27
C ILE A 11 -23.94 -13.20 -19.83
N LYS A 12 -22.84 -12.68 -19.29
CA LYS A 12 -22.24 -11.44 -19.77
C LYS A 12 -21.60 -11.58 -21.15
N ALA A 13 -20.95 -12.70 -21.44
CA ALA A 13 -20.39 -12.97 -22.76
C ALA A 13 -21.49 -13.06 -23.83
N LYS A 14 -22.62 -13.73 -23.54
CA LYS A 14 -23.78 -13.80 -24.45
C LYS A 14 -24.36 -12.42 -24.80
N ASN A 15 -24.27 -11.49 -23.86
CA ASN A 15 -24.78 -10.12 -24.02
C ASN A 15 -23.67 -9.11 -24.34
N ASN A 16 -22.53 -9.53 -24.92
CA ASN A 16 -21.40 -8.65 -25.28
C ASN A 16 -20.94 -7.70 -24.14
N PHE A 17 -21.04 -8.15 -22.90
CA PHE A 17 -20.73 -7.37 -21.70
C PHE A 17 -21.51 -6.05 -21.61
N GLU A 18 -22.73 -6.01 -22.15
CA GLU A 18 -23.61 -4.84 -22.11
C GLU A 18 -23.82 -4.34 -20.67
N GLY A 19 -23.64 -3.03 -20.48
CA GLY A 19 -23.66 -2.35 -19.18
C GLY A 19 -22.37 -2.43 -18.35
N LEU A 20 -21.34 -3.16 -18.78
CA LEU A 20 -20.01 -3.12 -18.16
C LEU A 20 -19.16 -2.04 -18.83
N LYS A 21 -18.64 -1.10 -18.05
CA LYS A 21 -17.63 -0.15 -18.54
C LYS A 21 -16.34 -0.91 -18.83
N ILE A 22 -16.06 -1.13 -20.11
CA ILE A 22 -14.78 -1.67 -20.57
C ILE A 22 -13.71 -0.60 -20.27
N ALA A 23 -12.66 -0.99 -19.55
CA ALA A 23 -11.51 -0.11 -19.36
C ALA A 23 -10.87 0.14 -20.72
N SER A 24 -10.68 1.38 -21.16
CA SER A 24 -10.05 1.65 -22.46
C SER A 24 -8.60 1.16 -22.44
N SER A 25 -8.26 0.18 -23.28
CA SER A 25 -6.87 -0.23 -23.48
C SER A 25 -6.13 0.76 -24.37
N PHE A 26 -4.80 0.74 -24.30
CA PHE A 26 -3.95 1.41 -25.25
C PHE A 26 -2.90 0.44 -25.78
N THR A 27 -2.52 0.62 -27.04
CA THR A 27 -1.53 -0.23 -27.71
C THR A 27 -0.14 0.40 -27.63
N LYS A 28 0.85 -0.37 -27.20
CA LYS A 28 2.27 0.01 -27.22
C LYS A 28 3.04 -0.94 -28.12
N LYS A 29 3.79 -0.42 -29.10
CA LYS A 29 4.69 -1.25 -29.92
C LYS A 29 5.76 -1.88 -29.03
N ALA A 30 5.91 -3.20 -29.11
CA ALA A 30 7.00 -3.90 -28.46
C ALA A 30 8.31 -3.48 -29.15
N LYS A 31 9.27 -3.01 -28.36
CA LYS A 31 10.57 -2.60 -28.90
C LYS A 31 11.30 -3.85 -29.36
N ASP A 32 11.76 -3.85 -30.61
CA ASP A 32 12.63 -4.88 -31.19
C ASP A 32 12.02 -6.30 -31.28
N VAL A 33 10.68 -6.42 -31.16
CA VAL A 33 9.96 -7.69 -31.38
C VAL A 33 9.19 -7.62 -32.69
N ILE A 34 9.64 -8.36 -33.68
CA ILE A 34 9.01 -8.47 -35.00
C ILE A 34 8.33 -9.84 -35.07
N ASP A 35 7.04 -9.86 -35.43
CA ASP A 35 6.34 -11.09 -35.73
C ASP A 35 6.89 -11.69 -37.04
N PRO A 36 7.53 -12.88 -37.01
CA PRO A 36 8.16 -13.46 -38.19
C PRO A 36 7.16 -13.85 -39.29
N ARG A 37 5.87 -14.03 -38.96
CA ARG A 37 4.83 -14.42 -39.92
C ARG A 37 4.28 -13.23 -40.69
N THR A 38 4.19 -12.07 -40.05
CA THR A 38 3.58 -10.87 -40.64
C THR A 38 4.59 -9.77 -40.97
N ASN A 39 5.86 -9.94 -40.57
CA ASN A 39 6.95 -8.97 -40.68
C ASN A 39 6.58 -7.58 -40.12
N LYS A 40 5.70 -7.56 -39.12
CA LYS A 40 5.24 -6.34 -38.44
C LYS A 40 5.73 -6.34 -37.00
N THR A 41 6.01 -5.14 -36.48
CA THR A 41 6.33 -4.97 -35.06
C THR A 41 5.15 -5.44 -34.22
N MET A 42 5.39 -6.33 -33.26
CA MET A 42 4.37 -6.78 -32.33
C MET A 42 3.84 -5.61 -31.51
N VAL A 43 2.54 -5.65 -31.21
CA VAL A 43 1.85 -4.62 -30.43
C VAL A 43 1.36 -5.24 -29.13
N ASN A 44 1.75 -4.66 -28.02
CA ASN A 44 1.25 -5.02 -26.70
C ASN A 44 -0.02 -4.22 -26.41
N VAL A 45 -1.12 -4.92 -26.14
CA VAL A 45 -2.35 -4.30 -25.63
C VAL A 45 -2.19 -4.13 -24.12
N MET A 46 -2.16 -2.87 -23.67
CA MET A 46 -2.07 -2.52 -22.26
C MET A 46 -3.44 -2.09 -21.74
N TRP A 47 -3.89 -2.72 -20.66
CA TRP A 47 -5.06 -2.25 -19.91
C TRP A 47 -4.58 -1.35 -18.77
N PRO A 48 -5.20 -0.18 -18.54
CA PRO A 48 -4.88 0.64 -17.40
C PRO A 48 -5.15 -0.13 -16.10
N PRO A 49 -4.32 0.03 -15.05
CA PRO A 49 -4.52 -0.66 -13.78
C PRO A 49 -5.94 -0.42 -13.25
N THR A 50 -6.69 -1.51 -13.02
CA THR A 50 -8.04 -1.47 -12.46
C THR A 50 -7.97 -0.89 -11.06
N LYS A 51 -8.48 0.34 -10.89
CA LYS A 51 -8.60 1.08 -9.62
C LYS A 51 -7.46 0.74 -8.65
N GLN A 52 -6.29 1.35 -8.84
CA GLN A 52 -5.30 1.42 -7.77
C GLN A 52 -6.04 1.82 -6.50
N ALA A 53 -5.91 1.02 -5.43
CA ALA A 53 -6.52 1.35 -4.15
C ALA A 53 -6.22 2.83 -3.87
N LYS A 54 -7.27 3.65 -3.77
CA LYS A 54 -7.12 5.10 -3.59
C LYS A 54 -6.30 5.28 -2.33
N ARG A 55 -5.02 5.62 -2.50
CA ARG A 55 -4.09 5.81 -1.39
C ARG A 55 -4.52 7.09 -0.70
N ILE A 56 -5.21 6.96 0.42
CA ILE A 56 -5.53 8.10 1.26
C ILE A 56 -4.22 8.43 1.99
N PRO A 57 -3.55 9.56 1.68
CA PRO A 57 -2.37 9.94 2.41
C PRO A 57 -2.73 10.08 3.88
N LEU A 58 -1.90 9.53 4.77
CA LEU A 58 -2.07 9.76 6.19
C LEU A 58 -2.07 11.28 6.45
N PRO A 59 -3.01 11.80 7.26
CA PRO A 59 -3.02 13.19 7.70
C PRO A 59 -1.63 13.64 8.17
N LYS A 60 -1.32 14.94 8.04
CA LYS A 60 -0.01 15.49 8.44
C LYS A 60 0.37 15.12 9.88
N ARG A 61 -0.62 15.04 10.77
CA ARG A 61 -0.52 14.47 12.12
C ARG A 61 -1.76 13.65 12.42
N LEU A 62 -1.57 12.52 13.08
CA LEU A 62 -2.65 11.74 13.65
C LEU A 62 -2.89 12.19 15.11
N PRO A 63 -4.14 12.13 15.60
CA PRO A 63 -4.41 12.42 17.01
C PRO A 63 -3.67 11.42 17.91
N GLU A 64 -3.20 11.89 19.06
CA GLU A 64 -2.47 11.04 20.00
C GLU A 64 -3.34 9.88 20.51
N GLY A 65 -2.78 8.68 20.58
CA GLY A 65 -3.51 7.47 20.96
C GLY A 65 -4.28 6.82 19.80
N THR A 66 -3.97 7.17 18.55
CA THR A 66 -4.50 6.50 17.36
C THR A 66 -4.20 5.00 17.36
N LEU A 67 -3.07 4.59 17.96
CA LEU A 67 -2.60 3.20 18.03
C LEU A 67 -2.87 2.52 19.38
N ASP A 68 -3.63 3.13 20.29
CA ASP A 68 -3.96 2.57 21.63
C ASP A 68 -4.56 1.15 21.58
N LYS A 69 -5.21 0.79 20.46
CA LYS A 69 -5.88 -0.51 20.25
C LYS A 69 -5.27 -1.29 19.09
N ILE A 70 -3.95 -1.18 18.92
CA ILE A 70 -3.20 -2.01 17.97
C ILE A 70 -3.37 -3.48 18.32
N GLN A 71 -3.66 -4.29 17.30
CA GLN A 71 -3.68 -5.74 17.41
C GLN A 71 -2.34 -6.33 16.99
N PHE A 72 -1.86 -5.89 15.83
CA PHE A 72 -0.55 -6.26 15.30
C PHE A 72 -0.12 -5.23 14.25
N TRP A 73 1.16 -5.28 13.90
CA TRP A 73 1.67 -4.69 12.69
C TRP A 73 2.63 -5.67 12.02
N VAL A 74 2.55 -5.76 10.69
CA VAL A 74 3.26 -6.76 9.89
C VAL A 74 3.69 -6.17 8.56
N TYR A 75 4.70 -6.78 7.94
CA TYR A 75 5.05 -6.46 6.56
C TYR A 75 4.22 -7.33 5.61
N ASP A 76 3.47 -6.67 4.72
CA ASP A 76 2.73 -7.32 3.64
C ASP A 76 3.62 -7.34 2.39
N GLU A 77 4.30 -8.46 2.16
CA GLU A 77 5.25 -8.66 1.05
C GLU A 77 4.59 -8.49 -0.32
N ALA A 78 3.31 -8.87 -0.47
CA ALA A 78 2.59 -8.76 -1.74
C ALA A 78 2.35 -7.30 -2.16
N THR A 79 2.27 -6.40 -1.18
CA THR A 79 2.07 -4.97 -1.44
C THR A 79 3.29 -4.12 -1.12
N THR A 80 4.35 -4.73 -0.58
CA THR A 80 5.56 -4.08 -0.07
C THR A 80 5.26 -2.95 0.93
N THR A 81 4.24 -3.15 1.78
CA THR A 81 3.81 -2.15 2.78
C THR A 81 3.80 -2.72 4.20
N VAL A 82 3.97 -1.86 5.20
CA VAL A 82 3.65 -2.21 6.59
C VAL A 82 2.17 -2.00 6.84
N VAL A 83 1.50 -3.01 7.36
CA VAL A 83 0.09 -2.95 7.77
C VAL A 83 0.05 -2.84 9.28
N ILE A 84 -0.55 -1.77 9.80
CA ILE A 84 -0.90 -1.64 11.21
C ILE A 84 -2.39 -1.95 11.35
N LYS A 85 -2.74 -3.03 12.04
CA LYS A 85 -4.12 -3.45 12.25
C LYS A 85 -4.64 -2.98 13.60
N LEU A 86 -5.75 -2.27 13.57
CA LEU A 86 -6.58 -1.94 14.73
C LEU A 86 -7.86 -2.79 14.70
N LYS A 87 -8.59 -2.83 15.82
CA LYS A 87 -9.89 -3.56 15.89
C LYS A 87 -10.88 -3.17 14.80
N LYS A 88 -10.97 -1.88 14.47
CA LYS A 88 -11.96 -1.34 13.50
C LYS A 88 -11.35 -0.80 12.21
N ASN A 89 -10.07 -0.44 12.25
CA ASN A 89 -9.38 0.25 11.16
C ASN A 89 -8.06 -0.46 10.81
N GLN A 90 -7.44 -0.06 9.71
CA GLN A 90 -6.08 -0.46 9.38
C GLN A 90 -5.35 0.69 8.70
N PHE A 91 -4.05 0.79 8.94
CA PHE A 91 -3.17 1.70 8.23
C PHE A 91 -2.21 0.90 7.36
N ARG A 92 -1.95 1.40 6.15
CA ARG A 92 -0.92 0.89 5.26
C ARG A 92 0.16 1.95 5.13
N ILE A 93 1.35 1.65 5.60
CA ILE A 93 2.52 2.53 5.61
C ILE A 93 3.48 2.03 4.54
N VAL A 94 3.75 2.86 3.55
CA VAL A 94 4.63 2.52 2.42
C VAL A 94 6.03 3.02 2.67
N ASP A 95 6.16 4.24 3.18
CA ASP A 95 7.45 4.85 3.49
C ASP A 95 7.64 4.86 5.02
N PRO A 96 8.77 4.35 5.54
CA PRO A 96 9.09 4.47 6.96
C PRO A 96 8.92 5.90 7.51
N LYS A 97 9.19 6.94 6.71
CA LYS A 97 9.02 8.35 7.12
C LYS A 97 7.59 8.72 7.48
N ASP A 98 6.59 8.00 6.97
CA ASP A 98 5.20 8.20 7.36
C ASP A 98 4.97 7.89 8.87
N LEU A 99 5.89 7.17 9.52
CA LEU A 99 5.88 6.96 10.98
C LEU A 99 6.08 8.26 11.77
N LEU A 100 6.68 9.30 11.18
CA LEU A 100 6.84 10.61 11.84
C LEU A 100 5.51 11.33 12.12
N LYS A 101 4.41 10.84 11.55
CA LYS A 101 3.06 11.39 11.73
C LYS A 101 2.40 10.94 13.04
N PHE A 102 2.97 9.94 13.71
CA PHE A 102 2.47 9.38 14.96
C PHE A 102 3.12 10.08 16.16
N GLY A 103 2.34 10.24 17.24
CA GLY A 103 2.82 10.79 18.50
C GLY A 103 3.64 9.79 19.31
N GLU A 104 4.15 10.23 20.45
CA GLU A 104 4.94 9.40 21.36
C GLU A 104 4.14 8.16 21.80
N ARG A 105 2.89 8.38 22.21
CA ARG A 105 2.01 7.33 22.73
C ARG A 105 1.73 6.24 21.70
N ASP A 106 1.79 6.59 20.42
CA ASP A 106 1.51 5.71 19.30
C ASP A 106 2.76 4.93 18.82
N ILE A 107 3.94 5.56 18.87
CA ILE A 107 5.19 4.94 18.42
C ILE A 107 5.70 3.90 19.44
N ARG A 108 5.53 4.14 20.74
CA ARG A 108 6.00 3.24 21.80
C ARG A 108 5.48 1.80 21.65
N PRO A 109 4.17 1.55 21.40
CA PRO A 109 3.66 0.21 21.14
C PRO A 109 4.36 -0.52 20.00
N LEU A 110 4.80 0.18 18.94
CA LEU A 110 5.44 -0.44 17.78
C LEU A 110 6.84 -0.99 18.11
N LEU A 111 7.50 -0.48 19.15
CA LEU A 111 8.80 -1.00 19.59
C LEU A 111 8.69 -2.42 20.15
N ASN A 112 7.56 -2.75 20.78
CA ASN A 112 7.35 -4.04 21.44
C ASN A 112 7.10 -5.19 20.46
N PHE A 113 6.86 -4.87 19.18
CA PHE A 113 6.57 -5.85 18.15
C PHE A 113 7.58 -5.64 17.02
N GLN A 114 8.58 -6.50 16.85
CA GLN A 114 9.45 -6.39 15.67
C GLN A 114 8.74 -6.97 14.45
N ILE A 115 8.82 -6.26 13.32
CA ILE A 115 8.35 -6.80 12.04
C ILE A 115 9.40 -7.78 11.53
N ILE A 116 9.01 -9.04 11.38
CA ILE A 116 9.83 -10.10 10.81
C ILE A 116 9.41 -10.26 9.34
N ALA A 117 10.38 -10.31 8.43
CA ALA A 117 10.15 -10.72 7.05
C ALA A 117 10.24 -12.25 6.99
N GLU A 118 9.32 -12.91 6.28
CA GLU A 118 9.45 -14.35 6.03
C GLU A 118 10.49 -14.62 4.94
N ASN A 119 10.62 -13.68 3.99
CA ASN A 119 11.58 -13.76 2.91
C ASN A 119 12.74 -12.77 3.10
N GLU A 120 13.98 -13.28 2.99
CA GLU A 120 15.23 -12.51 3.12
C GLU A 120 15.29 -11.30 2.18
N LEU A 121 14.66 -11.37 1.00
CA LEU A 121 14.60 -10.26 0.05
C LEU A 121 13.97 -8.99 0.63
N PHE A 122 13.09 -9.13 1.62
CA PHE A 122 12.40 -8.01 2.26
C PHE A 122 12.98 -7.63 3.61
N GLU A 123 14.02 -8.32 4.09
CA GLU A 123 14.62 -8.07 5.40
C GLU A 123 15.15 -6.63 5.52
N ALA A 124 15.77 -6.11 4.46
CA ALA A 124 16.24 -4.73 4.42
C ALA A 124 15.08 -3.73 4.53
N ALA A 125 13.96 -4.01 3.87
CA ALA A 125 12.78 -3.16 3.90
C ALA A 125 12.13 -3.19 5.29
N THR A 126 11.94 -4.35 5.91
CA THR A 126 11.38 -4.47 7.26
C THR A 126 12.28 -3.83 8.30
N LYS A 127 13.61 -4.01 8.20
CA LYS A 127 14.60 -3.34 9.05
C LYS A 127 14.54 -1.81 8.94
N ALA A 128 14.17 -1.26 7.78
CA ALA A 128 14.03 0.19 7.63
C ALA A 128 12.91 0.75 8.51
N PHE A 129 11.78 0.04 8.64
CA PHE A 129 10.66 0.44 9.50
C PHE A 129 11.00 0.34 10.98
N THR A 130 11.57 -0.80 11.42
CA THR A 130 11.97 -0.99 12.81
C THR A 130 13.07 0.00 13.22
N ARG A 131 14.05 0.26 12.35
CA ARG A 131 15.07 1.29 12.56
C ARG A 131 14.47 2.69 12.66
N MET A 132 13.47 3.01 11.84
CA MET A 132 12.79 4.30 11.92
C MET A 132 12.06 4.46 13.26
N VAL A 133 11.34 3.44 13.73
CA VAL A 133 10.72 3.46 15.06
C VAL A 133 11.76 3.72 16.16
N ALA A 134 12.87 2.97 16.14
CA ALA A 134 13.96 3.18 17.10
C ALA A 134 14.55 4.60 17.04
N THR A 135 14.76 5.13 15.83
CA THR A 135 15.29 6.49 15.61
C THR A 135 14.33 7.56 16.14
N ILE A 136 13.03 7.38 15.91
CA ILE A 136 12.00 8.30 16.39
C ILE A 136 12.02 8.35 17.92
N ILE A 137 12.18 7.19 18.57
CA ILE A 137 12.25 7.07 20.04
C ILE A 137 13.51 7.69 20.61
N ASP A 138 14.68 7.27 20.09
CA ASP A 138 15.98 7.71 20.57
C ASP A 138 16.15 9.24 20.48
N LYS A 139 15.74 9.81 19.33
CA LYS A 139 15.86 11.25 19.06
C LYS A 139 14.61 12.05 19.45
N LYS A 140 13.60 11.40 20.03
CA LYS A 140 12.30 12.00 20.37
C LYS A 140 11.74 12.89 19.26
N LEU A 141 11.72 12.38 18.02
CA LEU A 141 11.43 13.21 16.83
C LEU A 141 10.00 13.78 16.81
N TRP A 142 9.10 13.27 17.66
CA TRP A 142 7.78 13.83 17.89
C TRP A 142 7.82 15.22 18.57
N GLU A 143 8.86 15.52 19.36
CA GLU A 143 9.01 16.80 20.07
C GLU A 143 9.35 17.95 19.11
N ALA A 144 10.23 17.70 18.13
CA ALA A 144 10.61 18.70 17.12
C ALA A 144 9.42 19.15 16.24
N LEU A 145 8.39 18.31 16.15
CA LEU A 145 7.15 18.63 15.46
C LEU A 145 6.18 19.43 16.36
N LEU A 146 6.27 19.31 17.69
CA LEU A 146 5.48 20.11 18.64
C LEU A 146 5.99 21.54 18.72
N THR A 147 7.31 21.75 18.69
CA THR A 147 7.92 23.09 18.79
C THR A 147 7.54 24.01 17.62
N LYS A 148 7.45 23.48 16.39
CA LYS A 148 7.02 24.25 15.21
C LYS A 148 5.56 24.71 15.27
N GLN A 149 4.71 24.07 16.06
CA GLN A 149 3.30 24.42 16.20
C GLN A 149 3.11 25.64 17.12
N MET A 150 3.90 25.72 18.20
CA MET A 150 3.87 26.85 19.14
C MET A 150 4.42 28.15 18.55
N CYS A 151 5.24 28.08 17.50
CA CYS A 151 5.78 29.26 16.83
C CYS A 151 4.85 29.83 15.72
N ILE A 152 3.66 29.24 15.51
CA ILE A 152 2.70 29.67 14.47
C ILE A 152 1.35 30.08 15.12
N SER A 153 1.28 30.20 16.45
CA SER A 153 0.10 30.65 17.20
C SER A 153 0.29 32.04 17.77
#